data_AF-A0A3M1TCC8-F1
#
_entry.id   AF-A0A3M1TCC8-F1
#
_cell.length_a   1.000
_cell.length_b   1.000
_cell.length_c   1.000
_cell.angle_alpha   90.00
_cell.angle_beta   90.00
_cell.angle_gamma   90.00
#
_symmetry.space_group_name_H-M   'P 1'
#
loop_
_entity.id
_entity.type
_entity.pdbx_description
1 polymer ?
#
loop_
_entity_poly.entity_id
_entity_poly.type
_entity_poly.pdbx_seq_one_letter_code
_entity_poly.pdbx_strand_id
1 'polypeptide(L)' 'MLDRSLQARGITAKVAIFDSCCYILLISHQLPNPGIVMDWVQKQLQECSFSAIDRFKIYGRQVGRKLPLWQQELAI' A
#
# COMPACT_ATOMS: atom_id res chain seq x y z
N MET A 1 7.09 -10.47 -0.60
CA MET A 1 8.28 -9.63 -0.35
C MET A 1 7.97 -8.17 0.00
N LEU A 2 6.75 -7.67 -0.27
CA LEU A 2 6.29 -6.29 0.00
C LEU A 2 6.67 -5.72 1.39
N ASP A 3 6.54 -6.53 2.45
CA ASP A 3 6.79 -6.06 3.82
C ASP A 3 8.27 -5.73 4.10
N ARG A 4 9.22 -6.47 3.51
CA ARG A 4 10.66 -6.27 3.79
C ARG A 4 11.23 -5.03 3.12
N SER A 5 10.81 -4.70 1.89
CA SER A 5 11.31 -3.52 1.18
C SER A 5 10.81 -2.21 1.78
N LEU A 6 9.62 -2.22 2.38
CA LEU A 6 9.03 -1.05 3.03
C LEU A 6 9.62 -0.81 4.43
N GLN A 7 9.86 -1.88 5.20
CA GLN A 7 10.52 -1.79 6.50
C GLN A 7 11.91 -1.14 6.40
N ALA A 8 12.66 -1.43 5.34
CA ALA A 8 13.97 -0.81 5.09
C ALA A 8 13.91 0.72 4.90
N ARG A 9 12.74 1.29 4.60
CA ARG A 9 12.52 2.74 4.46
C ARG A 9 11.82 3.37 5.66
N GLY A 10 11.69 2.64 6.77
CA GLY A 10 10.93 3.08 7.94
C GLY A 10 9.41 3.06 7.74
N ILE A 11 8.93 2.38 6.69
CA ILE A 11 7.51 2.25 6.37
C ILE A 11 7.04 0.87 6.82
N THR A 12 6.11 0.82 7.76
CA THR A 12 5.40 -0.43 8.10
C THR A 12 4.24 -0.61 7.15
N ALA A 13 4.26 -1.69 6.36
CA ALA A 13 3.11 -2.10 5.57
C ALA A 13 2.24 -3.08 6.38
N LYS A 14 0.92 -2.94 6.26
CA LYS A 14 -0.03 -3.97 6.66
C LYS A 14 -0.90 -4.29 5.46
N VAL A 15 -0.99 -5.57 5.12
CA VAL A 15 -1.76 -6.04 3.97
C VAL A 15 -2.91 -6.92 4.46
N ALA A 16 -4.10 -6.72 3.91
CA ALA A 16 -5.25 -7.56 4.12
C ALA A 16 -5.99 -7.78 2.79
N ILE A 17 -6.49 -8.98 2.56
CA ILE A 17 -7.31 -9.29 1.39
C ILE A 17 -8.73 -9.58 1.88
N PHE A 18 -9.70 -8.87 1.34
CA PHE A 18 -11.11 -9.06 1.65
C PHE A 18 -11.95 -8.73 0.41
N ASP A 19 -12.88 -9.62 0.06
CA ASP A 19 -13.81 -9.42 -1.06
C ASP A 19 -13.12 -9.03 -2.39
N SER A 20 -12.15 -9.86 -2.80
CA SER A 20 -11.30 -9.64 -3.99
C SER A 20 -10.58 -8.27 -4.03
N CYS A 21 -10.49 -7.59 -2.88
CA CYS A 21 -9.81 -6.31 -2.73
C CYS A 21 -8.62 -6.46 -1.77
N CYS A 22 -7.47 -5.95 -2.20
CA CYS A 22 -6.27 -5.88 -1.38
C CYS A 22 -6.15 -4.51 -0.72
N TYR A 23 -6.23 -4.50 0.60
CA TYR A 23 -6.09 -3.34 1.45
C TYR A 23 -4.64 -3.24 1.92
N ILE A 24 -3.98 -2.13 1.63
CA ILE A 24 -2.59 -1.86 2.01
C ILE A 24 -2.57 -0.61 2.88
N LEU A 25 -2.24 -0.76 4.16
CA LEU A 25 -2.01 0.35 5.08
C LEU A 25 -0.50 0.57 5.24
N LEU A 26 -0.05 1.75 4.83
CA LEU A 26 1.33 2.20 4.98
C LEU A 26 1.43 3.15 6.16
N ILE A 27 2.28 2.80 7.13
CA ILE A 27 2.50 3.56 8.35
C ILE A 27 3.94 4.05 8.37
N SER A 28 4.16 5.36 8.50
CA SER A 28 5.50 5.94 8.55
C SER A 28 5.56 7.18 9.43
N HIS A 29 6.72 7.51 9.98
CA HIS A 29 6.95 8.77 10.69
C HIS A 29 6.86 9.98 9.73
N GLN A 30 7.43 9.81 8.53
CA GLN A 30 7.28 10.74 7.40
C GLN A 30 6.56 10.01 6.29
N LEU A 31 5.36 10.46 5.94
CA LEU A 31 4.60 9.82 4.88
C LEU A 31 5.28 10.09 3.54
N PRO A 32 5.60 9.04 2.78
CA PRO A 32 6.05 9.22 1.40
C PRO A 32 4.97 9.92 0.57
N ASN A 33 5.40 10.67 -0.45
CA ASN A 33 4.50 11.28 -1.42
C ASN A 33 3.62 10.17 -2.03
N PRO A 34 2.28 10.35 -2.09
CA PRO A 34 1.38 9.37 -2.66
C PRO A 34 1.82 8.89 -4.06
N GLY A 35 2.26 9.79 -4.95
CA GLY A 35 2.71 9.43 -6.30
C GLY A 35 3.85 8.41 -6.31
N ILE A 36 4.89 8.63 -5.49
CA ILE A 36 6.04 7.71 -5.40
C ILE A 36 5.61 6.33 -4.89
N VAL A 37 4.67 6.30 -3.94
CA VAL A 37 4.11 5.04 -3.46
C VAL A 37 3.31 4.35 -4.55
N MET A 38 2.47 5.09 -5.26
CA MET A 38 1.61 4.54 -6.31
C MET A 38 2.43 3.95 -7.45
N ASP A 39 3.50 4.63 -7.89
CA ASP A 39 4.42 4.13 -8.91
C ASP A 39 5.06 2.81 -8.46
N TRP A 40 5.49 2.73 -7.20
CA TRP A 40 6.05 1.51 -6.64
C TRP A 40 5.02 0.38 -6.54
N VAL A 41 3.81 0.68 -6.07
CA VAL A 41 2.72 -0.29 -5.98
C VAL A 41 2.40 -0.83 -7.37
N GLN A 42 2.16 0.03 -8.37
CA GLN A 42 1.87 -0.38 -9.74
C GLN A 42 2.97 -1.28 -10.32
N LYS A 43 4.24 -0.97 -10.08
CA LYS A 43 5.35 -1.83 -10.50
C LYS A 43 5.28 -3.22 -9.85
N GLN A 44 5.01 -3.28 -8.54
CA GLN A 44 4.83 -4.56 -7.85
C GLN A 44 3.59 -5.33 -8.35
N LEU A 45 2.54 -4.63 -8.75
CA LEU A 45 1.36 -5.24 -9.36
C LEU A 45 1.67 -5.87 -10.72
N GLN A 46 2.43 -5.18 -11.58
CA GLN A 46 2.87 -5.73 -12.86
C GLN A 46 3.74 -6.98 -12.70
N GLU A 47 4.54 -7.04 -11.63
CA GLU A 47 5.41 -8.19 -11.32
C GLU A 47 4.64 -9.38 -10.70
N CYS A 48 3.38 -9.19 -10.29
CA CYS A 48 2.58 -10.21 -9.63
C CYS A 48 1.34 -10.56 -10.46
N SER A 49 1.25 -11.81 -10.93
CA SER A 49 0.02 -12.31 -11.57
C SER A 49 -1.08 -12.54 -10.52
N PHE A 50 -1.81 -11.48 -10.17
CA PHE A 50 -2.95 -11.57 -9.27
C PHE A 50 -4.19 -12.04 -10.03
N SER A 51 -4.43 -13.34 -10.10
CA SER A 51 -5.61 -13.92 -10.77
C SER A 51 -6.92 -13.79 -9.98
N ALA A 52 -6.88 -13.25 -8.75
CA ALA A 52 -8.02 -13.21 -7.82
C ALA A 52 -8.19 -11.88 -7.08
N ILE A 53 -7.46 -10.82 -7.47
CA ILE A 53 -7.57 -9.49 -6.87
C ILE A 53 -7.88 -8.52 -7.98
N ASP A 54 -9.02 -7.84 -7.87
CA ASP A 54 -9.50 -6.94 -8.92
C ASP A 54 -9.23 -5.47 -8.56
N ARG A 55 -8.98 -5.21 -7.28
CA ARG A 55 -8.84 -3.85 -6.73
C ARG A 55 -7.82 -3.76 -5.61
N PHE A 56 -7.11 -2.65 -5.56
CA PHE A 56 -6.23 -2.28 -4.45
C PHE A 56 -6.69 -0.98 -3.80
N LYS A 57 -6.75 -0.96 -2.48
CA LYS A 57 -6.97 0.24 -1.68
C LYS A 57 -5.76 0.50 -0.81
N ILE A 58 -5.09 1.62 -1.05
CA ILE A 58 -3.85 1.98 -0.38
C ILE A 58 -4.09 3.20 0.51
N TYR A 59 -3.67 3.10 1.77
CA TYR A 59 -3.86 4.12 2.78
C TYR A 59 -2.52 4.55 3.34
N GLY A 60 -2.25 5.86 3.35
CA GLY A 60 -1.09 6.42 4.02
C GLY A 60 -1.45 6.99 5.37
N ARG A 61 -0.84 6.48 6.44
CA ARG A 61 -1.04 6.96 7.81
C ARG A 61 0.27 7.32 8.49
N GLN A 62 0.29 8.46 9.17
CA GLN A 62 1.43 8.83 9.99
C GLN A 62 1.40 8.06 11.33
N VAL A 63 2.57 7.71 11.87
CA VAL A 63 2.69 7.14 13.22
C VAL A 63 1.96 8.03 14.24
N GLY A 64 1.23 7.40 15.16
CA GLY A 64 0.43 8.08 16.19
C GLY A 64 -0.95 8.58 15.73
N ARG A 65 -1.23 8.61 14.42
CA ARG A 65 -2.57 8.94 13.92
C ARG A 65 -3.47 7.71 13.85
N LYS A 66 -4.76 7.92 14.09
CA LYS A 66 -5.79 6.88 13.93
C LYS A 66 -6.26 6.77 12.48
N LEU A 67 -6.45 7.92 11.82
CA LEU A 67 -6.97 8.02 10.45
C LEU A 67 -5.85 8.16 9.41
N PRO A 68 -6.04 7.62 8.19
CA PRO A 68 -5.19 7.91 7.05
C PRO A 68 -5.17 9.40 6.73
N LEU A 69 -4.02 9.89 6.27
CA LEU A 69 -3.87 11.24 5.71
C LEU A 69 -4.17 11.27 4.22
N TRP A 70 -4.03 10.13 3.54
CA TRP A 70 -4.41 9.99 2.14
C TRP A 70 -4.85 8.55 1.86
N GLN A 71 -5.63 8.39 0.81
CA GLN A 71 -6.04 7.10 0.26
C GLN A 71 -5.95 7.14 -1.26
N GLN A 72 -5.71 5.98 -1.86
CA GLN A 72 -5.72 5.77 -3.30
C GLN A 72 -6.38 4.43 -3.62
N GLU A 73 -7.07 4.36 -4.74
CA GLU A 73 -7.69 3.15 -5.25
C GLU A 73 -7.20 2.86 -6.67
N LEU A 74 -6.89 1.59 -6.94
CA LEU A 74 -6.53 1.10 -8.25
C LEU A 74 -7.43 -0.09 -8.59
N ALA A 75 -8.03 -0.06 -9.77
CA ALA A 75 -8.60 -1.26 -10.39
C ALA A 75 -7.55 -1.86 -11.35
N ILE A 76 -7.49 -3.19 -11.41
CA ILE A 76 -6.68 -3.92 -12.40
C ILE A 76 -7.56 -4.29 -13.59
#